data_AF-A0A7C3TEX4-F1
#
_entry.id   AF-A0A7C3TEX4-F1
#
_cell.length_a   1.000
_cell.length_b   1.000
_cell.length_c   1.000
_cell.angle_alpha   90.00
_cell.angle_beta   90.00
_cell.angle_gamma   90.00
#
_symmetry.space_group_name_H-M   'P 1'
#
loop_
_entity.id
_entity.type
_entity.pdbx_description
1 polymer ?
#
loop_
_entity_poly.entity_id
_entity_poly.type
_entity_poly.pdbx_seq_one_letter_code
_entity_poly.pdbx_strand_id
1 'polypeptide(L)'
;MKLETVNEGSTLSLSVEFLSETGTPISPRRVFWKIEDLMSGIIVKDWTEIPNPASKIYLVIGPDICSMLDQTNSSEVKRITVKAEFGPNVVVVQEKDVIVQNLGGTP
;
A
#
# COMPACT_ATOMS: atom_id res chain seq x y z
N MET A 1 -10.02 8.10 12.26
CA MET A 1 -8.64 7.93 11.73
C MET A 1 -8.56 8.76 10.45
N LYS A 2 -7.62 9.70 10.33
CA LYS A 2 -7.53 10.56 9.13
C LYS A 2 -6.77 9.78 8.05
N LEU A 3 -7.35 9.67 6.85
CA LEU A 3 -6.65 9.10 5.69
C LEU A 3 -5.53 10.05 5.27
N GLU A 4 -4.43 9.47 4.79
CA GLU A 4 -3.34 10.25 4.23
C GLU A 4 -3.74 10.70 2.82
N THR A 5 -3.61 11.99 2.55
CA THR A 5 -3.88 12.56 1.22
C THR A 5 -2.56 12.82 0.53
N VAL A 6 -2.41 12.27 -0.67
CA VAL A 6 -1.26 12.46 -1.54
C VAL A 6 -1.73 13.12 -2.84
N ASN A 7 -0.85 13.90 -3.44
CA ASN A 7 -1.14 14.48 -4.75
C ASN A 7 -1.01 13.40 -5.83
N GLU A 8 -1.84 13.52 -6.86
CA GLU A 8 -1.66 12.72 -8.08
C GLU A 8 -0.23 12.85 -8.63
N GLY A 9 0.33 11.71 -9.06
CA GLY A 9 1.68 11.65 -9.62
C GLY A 9 2.80 11.91 -8.59
N SER A 10 2.49 11.87 -7.30
CA SER A 10 3.50 11.95 -6.23
C SER A 10 3.99 10.57 -5.80
N THR A 11 5.16 10.54 -5.17
CA THR A 11 5.71 9.32 -4.56
C THR A 11 5.24 9.23 -3.11
N LEU A 12 4.75 8.05 -2.72
CA LEU A 12 4.36 7.74 -1.35
C LEU A 12 5.40 6.80 -0.71
N SER A 13 5.74 7.03 0.55
CA SER A 13 6.61 6.13 1.34
C SER A 13 5.86 5.58 2.53
N LEU A 14 5.81 4.26 2.64
CA LEU A 14 5.12 3.54 3.72
C LEU A 14 6.11 2.68 4.49
N SER A 15 6.20 2.86 5.80
CA SER A 15 6.96 1.95 6.67
C SER A 15 6.04 0.89 7.27
N VAL A 16 6.41 -0.38 7.15
CA VAL A 16 5.73 -1.48 7.83
C VAL A 16 6.70 -2.11 8.81
N GLU A 17 6.26 -2.29 10.04
CA GLU A 17 6.98 -3.02 11.07
C GLU A 17 6.20 -4.30 11.41
N PHE A 18 6.94 -5.39 11.53
CA PHE A 18 6.45 -6.71 11.84
C PHE A 18 6.90 -7.11 13.24
N LEU A 19 5.93 -7.25 14.13
CA LEU A 19 6.14 -7.59 15.52
C LEU A 19 5.53 -8.97 15.82
N SER A 20 6.14 -9.71 16.74
CA SER A 20 5.55 -10.89 17.35
C SER A 20 4.38 -10.50 18.26
N GLU A 21 3.65 -11.48 18.78
CA GLU A 21 2.60 -11.28 19.78
C GLU A 21 3.10 -10.57 21.05
N THR A 22 4.40 -10.71 21.35
CA THR A 22 5.06 -10.06 22.49
C THR A 22 5.62 -8.67 22.15
N GLY A 23 5.35 -8.15 20.95
CA GLY A 23 5.86 -6.84 20.49
C GLY A 23 7.33 -6.85 20.07
N THR A 24 7.94 -8.02 19.88
CA THR A 24 9.35 -8.13 19.48
C THR A 24 9.47 -8.09 17.95
N PRO A 25 10.36 -7.28 17.36
CA PRO A 25 10.57 -7.28 15.91
C PRO A 25 10.92 -8.67 15.39
N ILE A 26 10.20 -9.12 14.35
CA ILE A 26 10.36 -10.45 13.76
C ILE A 26 10.37 -10.33 12.24
N SER A 27 11.31 -11.01 11.59
CA SER A 27 11.40 -11.00 10.13
C SER A 27 10.50 -12.10 9.54
N PRO A 28 9.55 -11.75 8.65
CA PRO A 28 8.77 -12.73 7.91
C PRO A 28 9.64 -13.50 6.91
N ARG A 29 9.17 -14.68 6.49
CA ARG A 29 9.80 -15.48 5.43
C ARG A 29 9.58 -14.90 4.05
N ARG A 30 8.38 -14.36 3.82
CA ARG A 30 7.96 -13.73 2.56
C ARG A 30 7.07 -12.55 2.87
N VAL A 31 7.19 -11.50 2.07
CA VAL A 31 6.29 -10.34 2.14
C VAL A 31 5.82 -10.03 0.73
N PHE A 32 4.53 -9.76 0.61
CA PHE A 32 3.90 -9.36 -0.62
C PHE A 32 3.13 -8.08 -0.41
N TRP A 33 2.92 -7.35 -1.48
CA TRP A 33 2.05 -6.18 -1.46
C TRP A 33 1.23 -6.08 -2.73
N LYS A 34 0.03 -5.52 -2.60
CA LYS A 34 -0.87 -5.17 -3.70
C LYS A 34 -1.44 -3.78 -3.49
N ILE A 35 -1.92 -3.18 -4.57
CA ILE A 35 -2.69 -1.94 -4.53
C ILE A 35 -3.94 -2.10 -5.37
N GLU A 36 -5.06 -1.72 -4.79
CA GLU A 36 -6.35 -1.66 -5.46
C GLU A 36 -6.96 -0.27 -5.29
N ASP A 37 -7.69 0.17 -6.30
CA ASP A 37 -8.55 1.34 -6.21
C ASP A 37 -9.92 0.92 -5.64
N LEU A 38 -10.29 1.48 -4.50
CA LEU A 38 -11.49 1.07 -3.77
C LEU A 38 -12.79 1.52 -4.44
N MET A 39 -12.77 2.57 -5.24
CA MET A 39 -13.98 3.09 -5.88
C MET A 39 -14.34 2.29 -7.13
N SER A 40 -13.35 2.00 -7.97
CA SER A 40 -13.52 1.25 -9.21
C SER A 40 -13.37 -0.27 -9.05
N GLY A 41 -12.74 -0.73 -7.96
CA GLY A 41 -12.39 -2.13 -7.73
C GLY A 41 -11.22 -2.62 -8.61
N ILE A 42 -10.54 -1.73 -9.31
CA ILE A 42 -9.42 -2.07 -10.20
C ILE A 42 -8.17 -2.37 -9.38
N ILE A 43 -7.49 -3.48 -9.69
CA ILE A 43 -6.16 -3.79 -9.18
C ILE A 43 -5.16 -2.91 -9.94
N VAL A 44 -4.65 -1.87 -9.27
CA VAL A 44 -3.60 -0.98 -9.80
C VAL A 44 -2.26 -1.73 -9.83
N LYS A 45 -2.02 -2.55 -8.81
CA LYS A 45 -0.85 -3.42 -8.74
C LYS A 45 -1.21 -4.74 -8.07
N ASP A 46 -1.03 -5.84 -8.80
CA ASP A 46 -1.24 -7.17 -8.25
C ASP A 46 -0.09 -7.57 -7.30
N TRP A 47 -0.32 -8.63 -6.53
CA TRP A 47 0.59 -9.16 -5.52
C TRP A 47 2.02 -9.28 -6.05
N THR A 48 2.89 -8.47 -5.49
CA THR A 48 4.32 -8.45 -5.82
C THR A 48 5.11 -8.82 -4.57
N GLU A 49 6.03 -9.76 -4.69
CA GLU A 49 6.92 -10.15 -3.59
C GLU A 49 7.99 -9.08 -3.35
N ILE A 50 8.26 -8.77 -2.09
CA ILE A 50 9.35 -7.90 -1.67
C ILE A 50 10.58 -8.76 -1.43
N PRO A 51 11.69 -8.54 -2.16
CA PRO A 51 12.92 -9.29 -1.94
C PRO A 51 13.52 -8.96 -0.57
N ASN A 52 14.19 -9.93 0.05
CA ASN A 52 14.90 -9.77 1.33
C ASN A 52 14.00 -9.21 2.46
N PRO A 53 12.97 -9.95 2.88
CA PRO A 53 12.09 -9.50 3.96
C PRO A 53 12.85 -9.27 5.27
N ALA A 54 12.46 -8.20 5.96
CA ALA A 54 13.03 -7.80 7.25
C ALA A 54 11.90 -7.47 8.23
N SER A 55 12.22 -7.36 9.52
CA SER A 55 11.25 -6.97 10.56
C SER A 55 10.72 -5.56 10.38
N LYS A 56 11.41 -4.72 9.61
CA LYS A 56 10.94 -3.41 9.17
C LYS A 56 11.25 -3.22 7.69
N ILE A 57 10.25 -2.82 6.92
CA ILE A 57 10.38 -2.55 5.49
C ILE A 57 9.90 -1.14 5.17
N TYR A 58 10.47 -0.57 4.12
CA TYR A 58 10.05 0.70 3.55
C TYR A 58 9.58 0.45 2.12
N LEU A 59 8.30 0.66 1.87
CA LEU A 59 7.68 0.58 0.56
C LEU A 59 7.66 1.97 -0.05
N VAL A 60 8.36 2.13 -1.18
CA VAL A 60 8.30 3.33 -2.01
C VAL A 60 7.34 3.06 -3.16
N ILE A 61 6.22 3.77 -3.18
CA ILE A 61 5.17 3.65 -4.18
C ILE A 61 5.37 4.78 -5.18
N GLY A 62 5.66 4.41 -6.42
CA GLY A 62 5.96 5.33 -7.51
C GLY A 62 4.76 6.16 -7.96
N PRO A 63 5.02 7.24 -8.71
CA PRO A 63 4.00 8.18 -9.17
C PRO A 63 3.00 7.56 -10.15
N ASP A 64 3.42 6.54 -10.90
CA ASP A 64 2.57 5.75 -11.79
C ASP A 64 1.44 5.04 -11.03
N ILE A 65 1.74 4.57 -9.83
CA ILE A 65 0.78 3.88 -8.97
C ILE A 65 -0.11 4.87 -8.19
N CYS A 66 0.38 6.09 -7.97
CA CYS A 66 -0.35 7.22 -7.39
C CYS A 66 -1.01 8.11 -8.45
N SER A 67 -1.25 7.61 -9.67
CA SER A 67 -1.97 8.33 -10.71
C SER A 67 -3.48 8.07 -10.62
N MET A 68 -4.29 9.05 -11.00
CA MET A 68 -5.74 8.86 -11.09
C MET A 68 -6.08 7.90 -12.24
N LEU A 69 -7.02 6.99 -12.00
CA LEU A 69 -7.58 6.11 -13.03
C LEU A 69 -8.65 6.82 -13.85
N ASP A 70 -9.42 7.70 -13.21
CA ASP A 70 -10.46 8.52 -13.79
C ASP A 70 -10.24 10.00 -13.44
N GLN A 71 -9.85 10.76 -14.47
CA GLN A 71 -9.56 12.20 -14.38
C GLN A 71 -10.80 13.06 -14.11
N THR A 72 -12.01 12.50 -14.16
CA THR A 72 -13.24 13.22 -13.80
C THR A 72 -13.51 13.22 -12.30
N ASN A 73 -12.89 12.31 -11.54
CA ASN A 73 -13.00 12.27 -10.09
C ASN A 73 -12.15 13.38 -9.46
N SER A 74 -12.65 14.02 -8.40
CA SER A 74 -11.85 14.98 -7.63
C SER A 74 -10.76 14.30 -6.78
N SER A 75 -10.93 13.01 -6.47
CA SER A 75 -9.97 12.18 -5.77
C SER A 75 -10.29 10.69 -5.93
N GLU A 76 -9.32 9.83 -5.69
CA GLU A 76 -9.47 8.37 -5.65
C GLU A 76 -8.92 7.78 -4.35
N VAL A 77 -9.53 6.69 -3.87
CA VAL A 77 -9.02 6.00 -2.68
C VAL A 77 -8.30 4.73 -3.10
N LYS A 78 -7.01 4.67 -2.80
CA LYS A 78 -6.19 3.47 -3.03
C LYS A 78 -6.00 2.74 -1.70
N ARG A 79 -6.17 1.42 -1.73
CA ARG A 79 -5.83 0.54 -0.62
C ARG A 79 -4.52 -0.17 -0.93
N ILE A 80 -3.55 0.05 -0.05
CA ILE A 80 -2.28 -0.68 -0.04
C ILE A 80 -2.44 -1.84 0.93
N THR A 81 -2.32 -3.06 0.45
CA THR A 81 -2.34 -4.25 1.31
C THR A 81 -0.96 -4.87 1.33
N VAL A 82 -0.45 -5.12 2.53
CA VAL A 82 0.82 -5.84 2.77
C VAL A 82 0.50 -7.16 3.47
N LYS A 83 0.95 -8.26 2.88
CA LYS A 83 0.82 -9.61 3.41
C LYS A 83 2.19 -10.15 3.79
N ALA A 84 2.35 -10.58 5.03
CA ALA A 84 3.57 -11.21 5.52
C ALA A 84 3.30 -12.66 5.93
N GLU A 85 4.20 -13.57 5.53
CA GLU A 85 4.13 -15.00 5.83
C GLU A 85 5.29 -15.37 6.76
N PHE A 86 4.99 -15.82 7.98
CA PHE A 86 5.99 -16.25 8.97
C PHE A 86 6.16 -17.77 8.99
N GLY A 87 5.17 -18.49 8.50
CA GLY A 87 5.14 -19.95 8.38
C GLY A 87 3.93 -20.39 7.54
N PRO A 88 3.74 -21.70 7.33
CA PRO A 88 2.72 -22.23 6.43
C PRO A 88 1.29 -21.74 6.70
N ASN A 89 0.99 -21.38 7.95
CA ASN A 89 -0.34 -20.95 8.40
C ASN A 89 -0.31 -19.63 9.19
N VAL A 90 0.84 -18.94 9.24
CA VAL A 90 0.97 -17.68 9.98
C VAL A 90 1.09 -16.56 8.97
N VAL A 91 -0.04 -15.92 8.69
CA VAL A 91 -0.16 -14.83 7.72
C VAL A 91 -0.69 -13.60 8.45
N VAL A 92 0.02 -12.50 8.32
CA VAL A 92 -0.43 -11.19 8.80
C VAL A 92 -0.74 -10.33 7.59
N VAL A 93 -1.92 -9.70 7.59
CA VAL A 93 -2.33 -8.75 6.56
C VAL A 93 -2.49 -7.38 7.21
N GLN A 94 -1.86 -6.37 6.63
CA GLN A 94 -2.03 -4.97 7.00
C GLN A 94 -2.57 -4.20 5.81
N GLU A 95 -3.48 -3.28 6.07
CA GLU A 95 -4.08 -2.42 5.05
C GLU A 95 -3.89 -0.95 5.42
N LYS A 96 -3.59 -0.15 4.40
CA LYS A 96 -3.52 1.31 4.52
C LYS A 96 -4.24 1.93 3.34
N ASP A 97 -5.26 2.71 3.66
CA ASP A 97 -5.99 3.50 2.67
C ASP A 97 -5.35 4.89 2.54
N VAL A 98 -5.22 5.35 1.30
CA VAL A 98 -4.69 6.67 0.93
C VAL A 98 -5.61 7.33 -0.09
N ILE A 99 -5.76 8.65 0.02
CA ILE A 99 -6.53 9.46 -0.93
C ILE A 99 -5.55 10.08 -1.91
N VAL A 100 -5.69 9.76 -3.20
CA VAL A 100 -5.00 10.43 -4.30
C VAL A 100 -5.87 11.61 -4.74
N GLN A 101 -5.37 12.83 -4.56
CA GLN A 101 -6.05 14.06 -4.95
C GLN A 101 -5.76 14.36 -6.41
N ASN A 102 -6.81 14.52 -7.22
CA ASN A 102 -6.68 14.92 -8.63
C ASN A 102 -6.09 16.34 -8.73
N LEU A 103 -5.04 16.49 -9.54
CA LEU A 103 -4.45 17.80 -9.85
C LEU A 103 -4.64 18.21 -11.33
N GLY A 104 -5.09 17.28 -12.19
CA GLY A 104 -5.37 17.51 -13.60
C GLY A 104 -6.77 18.09 -13.90
N GLY A 105 -7.69 18.04 -12.93
CA GLY A 105 -9.06 18.56 -13.09
C GLY A 105 -9.17 20.06 -12.87
N THR A 106 -9.40 20.83 -13.95
CA THR A 106 -10.08 22.13 -13.82
C THR A 106 -11.48 21.90 -13.23
N PRO A 107 -11.89 22.65 -12.19
CA PRO A 107 -13.23 22.53 -11.60
C PRO A 107 -14.38 22.80 -12.59
#